data_AF-A0A7S2CWN7-F1
#
_entry.id   AF-A0A7S2CWN7-F1
#
_cell.length_a   1.000
_cell.length_b   1.000
_cell.length_c   1.000
_cell.angle_alpha   90.00
_cell.angle_beta   90.00
_cell.angle_gamma   90.00
#
_symmetry.space_group_name_H-M   'P 1'
#
loop_
_entity.id
_entity.type
_entity.pdbx_description
1 polymer ?
#
loop_
_entity_poly.entity_id
_entity_poly.type
_entity_poly.pdbx_seq_one_letter_code
_entity_poly.pdbx_strand_id
1 'polypeptide(L)'
;DVGDKPTPATIDQYRREFGADYFSFWSHGTKCIVLNSQLWKDSSKAGAQREEQNVWLDRELNKTNTAAAKHVLAFCHIPPFIREFDEPDGYFNLRRDTRGRLMKKLAKGGVRTCFCGHYHRNAGGFYPSRDQRDLEVVVTSSCGTTITNSGKNE
;
A
#
# COMPACT_ATOMS: atom_id res chain seq x y z
N ASP A 1 7.68 5.12 -7.75
CA ASP A 1 7.49 3.85 -8.47
C ASP A 1 8.86 3.21 -8.64
N VAL A 2 9.05 1.95 -8.22
CA VAL A 2 10.34 1.22 -8.34
C VAL A 2 10.34 0.43 -9.66
N GLY A 3 10.04 1.12 -10.75
CA GLY A 3 9.77 0.54 -12.06
C GLY A 3 8.45 -0.25 -12.13
N ASP A 4 7.83 -0.27 -13.31
CA ASP A 4 6.58 -1.03 -13.54
C ASP A 4 6.71 -2.53 -13.25
N LYS A 5 7.92 -3.07 -13.43
CA LYS A 5 8.29 -4.47 -13.18
C LYS A 5 9.61 -4.53 -12.44
N PRO A 6 9.61 -4.44 -11.10
CA PRO A 6 10.83 -4.43 -10.31
C PRO A 6 11.69 -5.68 -10.54
N THR A 7 13.00 -5.47 -10.51
CA THR A 7 14.05 -6.50 -10.53
C THR A 7 14.98 -6.27 -9.34
N PRO A 8 15.82 -7.24 -8.95
CA PRO A 8 16.80 -7.02 -7.89
C PRO A 8 17.67 -5.79 -8.15
N ALA A 9 18.15 -5.63 -9.39
CA ALA A 9 19.00 -4.52 -9.78
C ALA A 9 18.29 -3.15 -9.67
N THR A 10 17.03 -3.04 -10.09
CA THR A 10 16.28 -1.77 -10.01
C THR A 10 15.89 -1.44 -8.56
N ILE A 11 15.59 -2.44 -7.74
CA ILE A 11 15.35 -2.27 -6.30
C ILE A 11 16.64 -1.80 -5.61
N ASP A 12 17.77 -2.45 -5.89
CA ASP A 12 19.05 -2.06 -5.30
C ASP A 12 19.49 -0.67 -5.76
N GLN A 13 19.22 -0.30 -7.01
CA GLN A 13 19.44 1.05 -7.50
C GLN A 13 18.60 2.07 -6.72
N TYR A 14 17.29 1.84 -6.59
CA TYR A 14 16.42 2.70 -5.79
C TYR A 14 16.94 2.83 -4.35
N ARG A 15 17.36 1.71 -3.74
CA ARG A 15 17.89 1.70 -2.37
C ARG A 15 19.15 2.53 -2.21
N ARG A 16 20.05 2.52 -3.20
CA ARG A 16 21.27 3.34 -3.19
C ARG A 16 20.98 4.84 -3.34
N GLU A 17 20.00 5.19 -4.17
CA GLU A 17 19.70 6.59 -4.51
C GLU A 17 18.75 7.26 -3.50
N PHE A 18 17.75 6.53 -3.00
CA PHE A 18 16.64 7.07 -2.21
C PHE A 18 16.50 6.44 -0.81
N GLY A 19 17.25 5.38 -0.51
CA GLY A 19 17.13 4.62 0.73
C GLY A 19 16.11 3.47 0.65
N ALA A 20 15.80 2.86 1.80
CA ALA A 20 14.98 1.65 1.87
C ALA A 20 13.63 1.81 1.12
N ASP A 21 13.27 0.80 0.34
CA ASP A 21 12.05 0.79 -0.48
C ASP A 21 10.78 0.45 0.32
N TYR A 22 10.95 -0.14 1.50
CA TYR A 22 9.94 -0.28 2.54
C TYR A 22 10.62 -0.12 3.90
N PHE A 23 9.93 0.50 4.86
CA PHE A 23 10.44 0.75 6.20
C PHE A 23 9.31 1.17 7.13
N SER A 24 9.59 1.26 8.43
CA SER A 24 8.67 1.85 9.41
C SER A 24 9.36 2.94 10.22
N PHE A 25 8.58 3.87 10.72
CA PHE A 25 9.06 4.94 11.59
C PHE A 25 7.99 5.37 12.58
N TRP A 26 8.41 6.09 13.61
CA TRP A 26 7.53 6.63 14.63
C TRP A 26 7.52 8.15 14.59
N SER A 27 6.33 8.74 14.80
CA SER A 27 6.18 10.18 14.99
C SER A 27 5.04 10.44 15.97
N HIS A 28 5.33 11.10 17.09
CA HIS A 28 4.34 11.55 18.08
C HIS A 28 3.34 10.46 18.55
N GLY A 29 3.81 9.22 18.73
CA GLY A 29 2.99 8.08 19.14
C GLY A 29 2.22 7.40 18.00
N THR A 30 2.44 7.81 16.76
CA THR A 30 1.95 7.15 15.55
C THR A 30 3.04 6.29 14.95
N LYS A 31 2.71 5.04 14.63
CA LYS A 31 3.58 4.16 13.84
C LYS A 31 3.18 4.25 12.38
N CYS A 32 4.14 4.58 11.53
CA CYS A 32 3.98 4.67 10.08
C CYS A 32 4.71 3.52 9.41
N ILE A 33 4.06 2.84 8.48
CA ILE A 33 4.61 1.70 7.72
C ILE A 33 4.56 2.06 6.24
N VAL A 34 5.72 2.14 5.59
CA VAL A 34 5.88 2.45 4.17
C VAL A 34 6.16 1.17 3.41
N LEU A 35 5.43 0.94 2.31
CA LEU A 35 5.39 -0.33 1.58
C LEU A 35 5.72 -0.13 0.10
N ASN A 36 6.55 -1.00 -0.46
CA ASN A 36 6.76 -1.08 -1.90
C ASN A 36 5.63 -1.90 -2.54
N SER A 37 4.59 -1.21 -3.03
CA SER A 37 3.44 -1.85 -3.68
C SER A 37 3.74 -2.43 -5.07
N GLN A 38 4.85 -2.04 -5.72
CA GLN A 38 5.21 -2.60 -7.04
C GLN A 38 5.47 -4.11 -6.94
N LEU A 39 6.08 -4.55 -5.84
CA LEU A 39 6.29 -5.95 -5.53
C LEU A 39 4.98 -6.76 -5.43
N TRP A 40 3.84 -6.11 -5.21
CA TRP A 40 2.53 -6.77 -5.22
C TRP A 40 1.81 -6.66 -6.55
N LYS A 41 2.13 -5.65 -7.35
CA LYS A 41 1.56 -5.44 -8.68
C LYS A 41 2.19 -6.37 -9.71
N ASP A 42 3.51 -6.43 -9.77
CA ASP A 42 4.25 -7.36 -10.64
C ASP A 42 5.62 -7.71 -10.03
N SER A 43 5.71 -8.90 -9.42
CA SER A 43 6.97 -9.44 -8.90
C SER A 43 7.53 -10.57 -9.76
N SER A 44 7.17 -10.65 -11.04
CA SER A 44 7.62 -11.72 -11.93
C SER A 44 9.14 -11.87 -11.99
N LYS A 45 9.88 -10.78 -11.74
CA LYS A 45 11.35 -10.74 -11.69
C LYS A 45 11.93 -10.46 -10.29
N ALA A 46 11.10 -10.33 -9.26
CA ALA A 46 11.51 -9.94 -7.90
C ALA A 46 10.73 -10.70 -6.82
N GLY A 47 10.48 -11.99 -7.04
CA GLY A 47 9.70 -12.83 -6.13
C GLY A 47 10.31 -12.93 -4.73
N ALA A 48 11.65 -13.05 -4.64
CA ALA A 48 12.34 -13.11 -3.35
C ALA A 48 12.16 -11.83 -2.52
N GLN A 49 12.27 -10.65 -3.15
CA GLN A 49 12.10 -9.35 -2.51
C GLN A 49 10.66 -9.12 -2.06
N ARG A 50 9.68 -9.59 -2.84
CA ARG A 50 8.28 -9.57 -2.43
C ARG A 50 8.08 -10.37 -1.15
N GLU A 51 8.63 -11.58 -1.08
CA GLU A 51 8.48 -12.42 0.12
C GLU A 51 9.27 -11.89 1.32
N GLU A 52 10.44 -11.28 1.09
CA GLU A 52 11.18 -10.54 2.11
C GLU A 52 10.31 -9.43 2.73
N GLN A 53 9.69 -8.58 1.90
CA GLN A 53 8.76 -7.54 2.36
C GLN A 53 7.55 -8.15 3.10
N ASN A 54 7.00 -9.27 2.62
CA ASN A 54 5.85 -9.91 3.27
C ASN A 54 6.19 -10.38 4.69
N VAL A 55 7.35 -11.02 4.87
CA VAL A 55 7.85 -11.49 6.17
C VAL A 55 8.18 -10.33 7.09
N TRP A 56 8.83 -9.28 6.57
CA TRP A 56 9.10 -8.07 7.33
C TRP A 56 7.80 -7.41 7.80
N LEU A 57 6.80 -7.29 6.92
CA LEU A 57 5.51 -6.69 7.24
C LEU A 57 4.76 -7.47 8.32
N ASP A 58 4.81 -8.81 8.29
CA ASP A 58 4.23 -9.64 9.37
C ASP A 58 4.87 -9.30 10.73
N ARG A 59 6.19 -9.09 10.76
CA ARG A 59 6.89 -8.69 11.99
C ARG A 59 6.46 -7.32 12.44
N GLU A 60 6.38 -6.34 11.54
CA GLU A 60 6.00 -4.96 11.90
C GLU A 60 4.57 -4.83 12.42
N LEU A 61 3.66 -5.69 11.96
CA LEU A 61 2.24 -5.71 12.35
C LEU A 61 1.95 -6.60 13.56
N ASN A 62 2.95 -7.31 14.09
CA ASN A 62 2.77 -8.07 15.33
C ASN A 62 2.35 -7.13 16.47
N LYS A 63 1.43 -7.60 17.31
CA LYS A 63 0.81 -6.80 18.40
C LYS A 63 1.84 -6.09 19.27
N THR A 64 2.96 -6.72 19.59
CA THR A 64 4.05 -6.11 20.38
C THR A 64 4.61 -4.85 19.74
N ASN A 65 4.66 -4.82 18.40
CA ASN A 65 5.21 -3.71 17.63
C ASN A 65 4.18 -2.61 17.33
N THR A 66 2.91 -2.81 17.68
CA THR A 66 1.82 -1.85 17.45
C THR A 66 1.09 -1.43 18.73
N ALA A 67 1.24 -2.16 19.83
CA ALA A 67 0.50 -1.93 21.08
C ALA A 67 0.71 -0.54 21.69
N ALA A 68 1.92 0.03 21.57
CA ALA A 68 2.23 1.36 22.09
C ALA A 68 1.75 2.50 21.17
N ALA A 69 1.28 2.18 19.95
CA ALA A 69 0.88 3.18 18.97
C ALA A 69 -0.54 3.68 19.26
N LYS A 70 -0.70 5.00 19.33
CA LYS A 70 -2.02 5.66 19.31
C LYS A 70 -2.72 5.43 17.97
N HIS A 71 -1.93 5.43 16.90
CA HIS A 71 -2.34 5.20 15.53
C HIS A 71 -1.30 4.36 14.79
N VAL A 72 -1.76 3.44 13.94
CA VAL A 72 -0.91 2.75 12.97
C VAL A 72 -1.41 3.12 11.58
N LEU A 73 -0.51 3.65 10.75
CA LEU A 73 -0.77 4.11 9.40
C LEU A 73 0.07 3.33 8.40
N ALA A 74 -0.50 3.03 7.24
CA ALA A 74 0.22 2.44 6.12
C ALA A 74 0.30 3.44 4.95
N PHE A 75 1.38 3.35 4.19
CA PHE A 75 1.63 4.17 3.01
C PHE A 75 2.12 3.28 1.88
N CYS A 76 1.50 3.39 0.71
CA CYS A 76 1.98 2.73 -0.50
C CYS A 76 1.69 3.57 -1.74
N HIS A 77 2.25 3.20 -2.89
CA HIS A 77 1.99 3.96 -4.12
C HIS A 77 0.70 3.52 -4.80
N ILE A 78 0.59 2.23 -5.13
CA ILE A 78 -0.57 1.63 -5.78
C ILE A 78 -1.63 1.33 -4.72
N PRO A 79 -2.86 1.81 -4.90
CA PRO A 79 -3.94 1.57 -3.95
C PRO A 79 -4.39 0.10 -3.96
N PRO A 80 -4.74 -0.47 -2.78
CA PRO A 80 -5.38 -1.77 -2.73
C PRO A 80 -6.65 -1.82 -3.60
N PHE A 81 -7.49 -0.78 -3.52
CA PHE A 81 -8.70 -0.57 -4.31
C PHE A 81 -8.99 0.95 -4.45
N ILE A 82 -9.82 1.32 -5.42
CA ILE A 82 -10.19 2.70 -5.73
C ILE A 82 -11.50 3.11 -5.06
N ARG A 83 -12.53 2.27 -5.13
CA ARG A 83 -13.85 2.56 -4.54
C ARG A 83 -14.28 1.48 -3.57
N GLU A 84 -14.27 0.23 -4.01
CA GLU A 84 -14.81 -0.89 -3.23
C GLU A 84 -13.78 -2.00 -3.11
N PHE A 85 -13.72 -2.65 -1.94
CA PHE A 85 -12.77 -3.73 -1.70
C PHE A 85 -12.93 -4.90 -2.68
N ASP A 86 -14.14 -5.15 -3.16
CA ASP A 86 -14.49 -6.24 -4.08
C ASP A 86 -14.57 -5.81 -5.55
N GLU A 87 -14.12 -4.59 -5.91
CA GLU A 87 -14.14 -4.11 -7.29
C GLU A 87 -13.35 -5.02 -8.26
N PRO A 88 -13.57 -5.00 -9.58
CA PRO A 88 -12.76 -5.82 -10.49
C PRO A 88 -11.25 -5.48 -10.45
N ASP A 89 -10.40 -6.43 -10.85
CA ASP A 89 -8.99 -6.16 -11.10
C ASP A 89 -8.85 -5.13 -12.22
N GLY A 90 -8.01 -4.13 -12.02
CA GLY A 90 -7.80 -3.05 -12.97
C GLY A 90 -6.36 -2.58 -13.02
N TYR A 91 -6.11 -1.60 -13.88
CA TYR A 91 -4.79 -1.00 -14.03
C TYR A 91 -4.35 -0.30 -12.73
N PHE A 92 -5.24 0.47 -12.10
CA PHE A 92 -4.90 1.33 -10.97
C PHE A 92 -4.93 0.65 -9.59
N ASN A 93 -5.48 -0.55 -9.46
CA ASN A 93 -5.61 -1.24 -8.18
C ASN A 93 -4.76 -2.52 -8.11
N LEU A 94 -4.62 -3.08 -6.90
CA LEU A 94 -4.03 -4.40 -6.72
C LEU A 94 -5.04 -5.49 -7.06
N ARG A 95 -4.51 -6.63 -7.56
CA ARG A 95 -5.33 -7.83 -7.83
C ARG A 95 -6.07 -8.28 -6.57
N ARG A 96 -7.32 -8.71 -6.72
CA ARG A 96 -8.24 -9.15 -5.64
C ARG A 96 -7.59 -10.05 -4.61
N ASP A 97 -6.89 -11.09 -5.08
CA ASP A 97 -6.22 -12.06 -4.22
C ASP A 97 -5.10 -11.43 -3.37
N THR A 98 -4.29 -10.55 -3.97
CA THR A 98 -3.21 -9.83 -3.29
C THR A 98 -3.74 -8.82 -2.29
N ARG A 99 -4.71 -7.97 -2.70
CA ARG A 99 -5.28 -6.98 -1.78
C ARG A 99 -6.07 -7.64 -0.66
N GLY A 100 -6.74 -8.78 -0.90
CA GLY A 100 -7.43 -9.52 0.15
C GLY A 100 -6.50 -9.96 1.28
N ARG A 101 -5.33 -10.52 0.93
CA ARG A 101 -4.29 -10.85 1.91
C ARG A 101 -3.73 -9.61 2.61
N LEU A 102 -3.43 -8.56 1.85
CA LEU A 102 -2.85 -7.33 2.40
C LEU A 102 -3.80 -6.64 3.39
N MET A 103 -5.05 -6.39 2.99
CA MET A 103 -6.02 -5.68 3.82
C MET A 103 -6.36 -6.45 5.09
N LYS A 104 -6.50 -7.78 4.99
CA LYS A 104 -6.66 -8.64 6.17
C LYS A 104 -5.49 -8.52 7.14
N LYS A 105 -4.25 -8.50 6.62
CA LYS A 105 -3.03 -8.38 7.41
C LYS A 105 -2.96 -7.01 8.11
N LEU A 106 -3.19 -5.93 7.37
CA LEU A 106 -3.17 -4.55 7.88
C LEU A 106 -4.25 -4.34 8.96
N ALA A 107 -5.48 -4.77 8.70
CA ALA A 107 -6.58 -4.66 9.66
C ALA A 107 -6.30 -5.44 10.96
N LYS A 108 -5.79 -6.68 10.85
CA LYS A 108 -5.39 -7.47 12.02
C LYS A 108 -4.27 -6.80 12.83
N GLY A 109 -3.38 -6.08 12.14
CA GLY A 109 -2.23 -5.38 12.73
C GLY A 109 -2.56 -4.05 13.41
N GLY A 110 -3.82 -3.59 13.41
CA GLY A 110 -4.17 -2.30 14.02
C GLY A 110 -4.10 -1.10 13.09
N VAL A 111 -3.85 -1.32 11.79
CA VAL A 111 -3.77 -0.23 10.81
C VAL A 111 -5.17 0.39 10.66
N ARG A 112 -5.24 1.72 10.75
CA ARG A 112 -6.50 2.46 10.64
C ARG A 112 -6.71 3.09 9.27
N THR A 113 -5.62 3.54 8.66
CA THR A 113 -5.67 4.21 7.35
C THR A 113 -4.48 3.80 6.51
N CYS A 114 -4.73 3.53 5.23
CA CYS A 114 -3.72 3.29 4.20
C CYS A 114 -3.77 4.41 3.17
N PHE A 115 -2.72 5.22 3.11
CA PHE A 115 -2.61 6.34 2.17
C PHE A 115 -1.92 5.89 0.88
N CYS A 116 -2.53 6.24 -0.24
CA CYS A 116 -2.12 5.79 -1.57
C CYS A 116 -2.16 6.94 -2.59
N GLY A 117 -1.53 6.69 -3.75
CA GLY A 117 -1.55 7.59 -4.91
C GLY A 117 -1.92 6.84 -6.18
N HIS A 118 -1.11 7.00 -7.24
CA HIS A 118 -1.18 6.27 -8.52
C HIS A 118 -2.42 6.54 -9.40
N TYR A 119 -3.60 6.77 -8.82
CA TYR A 119 -4.84 7.00 -9.59
C TYR A 119 -4.97 8.42 -10.17
N HIS A 120 -4.12 9.36 -9.72
CA HIS A 120 -4.11 10.77 -10.15
C HIS A 120 -5.46 11.49 -9.94
N ARG A 121 -6.35 10.94 -9.11
CA ARG A 121 -7.63 11.49 -8.67
C ARG A 121 -7.83 11.14 -7.20
N ASN A 122 -8.69 11.89 -6.53
CA ASN A 122 -9.13 11.54 -5.19
C ASN A 122 -10.10 10.36 -5.25
N ALA A 123 -9.86 9.36 -4.42
CA ALA A 123 -10.70 8.19 -4.28
C ALA A 123 -10.47 7.56 -2.89
N GLY A 124 -11.16 6.46 -2.61
CA GLY A 124 -11.04 5.78 -1.33
C GLY A 124 -12.30 5.00 -0.99
N GLY A 125 -12.20 4.26 0.10
CA GLY A 125 -13.28 3.44 0.64
C GLY A 125 -12.81 2.68 1.88
N PHE A 126 -13.66 1.80 2.41
CA PHE A 126 -13.41 1.10 3.66
C PHE A 126 -13.29 -0.41 3.46
N TYR A 127 -12.31 -1.00 4.14
CA TYR A 127 -12.23 -2.44 4.32
C TYR A 127 -12.79 -2.81 5.69
N PRO A 128 -13.86 -3.63 5.76
CA PRO A 128 -14.51 -3.95 7.01
C PRO A 128 -13.62 -4.82 7.89
N SER A 129 -13.48 -4.44 9.17
CA SER A 129 -12.75 -5.23 10.16
C SER A 129 -13.73 -5.78 11.19
N ARG A 130 -13.67 -7.09 11.47
CA ARG A 130 -14.61 -7.74 12.42
C ARG A 130 -14.32 -7.37 13.88
N ASP A 131 -13.03 -7.25 14.20
CA ASP A 131 -12.56 -7.14 15.59
C ASP A 131 -12.01 -5.74 15.92
N GLN A 132 -11.99 -4.83 14.93
CA GLN A 132 -11.45 -3.49 15.06
C GLN A 132 -12.27 -2.49 14.24
N ARG A 133 -11.90 -1.20 14.28
CA ARG A 133 -12.45 -0.22 13.34
C ARG A 133 -12.09 -0.59 11.91
N ASP A 134 -12.97 -0.21 10.99
CA ASP A 134 -12.75 -0.37 9.56
C ASP A 134 -11.46 0.33 9.14
N LEU A 135 -10.74 -0.32 8.22
CA LEU A 135 -9.50 0.17 7.65
C LEU A 135 -9.83 1.04 6.44
N GLU A 136 -9.54 2.33 6.54
CA GLU A 136 -9.78 3.29 5.47
C GLU A 136 -8.65 3.25 4.44
N VAL A 137 -8.99 3.24 3.15
CA VAL A 137 -8.05 3.51 2.06
C VAL A 137 -8.32 4.90 1.54
N VAL A 138 -7.30 5.75 1.56
CA VAL A 138 -7.36 7.13 1.05
C VAL A 138 -6.43 7.25 -0.14
N VAL A 139 -6.97 7.59 -1.31
CA VAL A 139 -6.19 7.82 -2.54
C VAL A 139 -6.18 9.32 -2.83
N THR A 140 -4.99 9.89 -2.91
CA THR A 140 -4.82 11.32 -3.19
C THR A 140 -4.46 11.57 -4.65
N SER A 141 -4.95 12.67 -5.23
CA SER A 141 -4.56 13.10 -6.57
C SER A 141 -3.07 13.48 -6.63
N SER A 142 -2.53 13.54 -7.84
CA SER A 142 -1.14 13.94 -8.07
C SER A 142 -0.99 15.46 -7.96
N CYS A 143 0.17 15.91 -7.49
CA CYS A 143 0.52 17.34 -7.55
C CYS A 143 0.85 17.83 -8.97
N GLY A 144 1.21 16.93 -9.90
CA GLY A 144 1.63 17.28 -11.27
C GLY A 144 0.51 17.19 -12.31
N THR A 145 -0.05 15.99 -12.53
CA THR A 145 -0.99 15.72 -13.63
C THR A 145 -2.26 15.05 -13.13
N THR A 146 -3.27 15.84 -12.77
CA THR A 146 -4.58 15.31 -12.40
C THR A 146 -5.30 14.79 -13.63
N ILE A 147 -5.82 13.57 -13.59
CA ILE A 147 -6.68 13.06 -14.67
C ILE A 147 -8.05 13.71 -14.48
N THR A 148 -8.39 14.71 -15.30
CA THR A 148 -9.74 15.31 -15.30
C THR A 148 -10.71 14.42 -16.08
N ASN A 149 -12.00 14.43 -15.72
CA ASN A 149 -13.04 13.93 -16.64
C ASN A 149 -13.21 14.99 -17.75
N SER A 150 -12.30 15.03 -18.73
CA SER A 150 -12.59 15.73 -19.97
C SER A 150 -13.60 14.86 -20.71
N GLY A 151 -14.87 15.31 -20.72
CA GLY A 151 -15.96 14.62 -21.36
C GLY A 151 -15.60 14.22 -22.79
N LYS A 152 -15.49 12.92 -23.02
CA LYS A 152 -15.99 12.28 -24.22
C LYS A 152 -16.78 11.07 -23.74
N ASN A 153 -18.07 11.11 -24.04
CA ASN A 153 -18.88 9.90 -24.10
C ASN A 153 -18.13 8.91 -25.00
N GLU A 154 -17.83 7.72 -24.48
CA GLU A 154 -17.86 6.42 -25.16
C GLU A 154 -17.51 5.32 -24.15
#